data_AF-A0A256XE48-F1
#
_entry.id   AF-A0A256XE48-F1
#
_cell.length_a   1.000
_cell.length_b   1.000
_cell.length_c   1.000
_cell.angle_alpha   90.00
_cell.angle_beta   90.00
_cell.angle_gamma   90.00
#
_symmetry.space_group_name_H-M   'P 1'
#
loop_
_entity.id
_entity.type
_entity.pdbx_description
1 polymer ?
#
loop_
_entity_poly.entity_id
_entity_poly.type
_entity_poly.pdbx_seq_one_letter_code
_entity_poly.pdbx_strand_id
1 'polypeptide(L)'
;MSLITELIKETPAHIESFNNIKVKTFEVPTYKYFARREITYLALTLDINENDIVNKINETKLGRKTIEKIYAYRHDSEPWTLAKPRLPDLIENNIDADVEEISERNLLLASLHVNNIRNFVRILLETKPEYRELTIVRLIEPKCTIRYWIYI
;
A
#
# COMPACT_ATOMS: atom_id res chain seq x y z
N MET A 1 24.52 -11.38 2.08
CA MET A 1 24.16 -11.12 0.66
C MET A 1 22.77 -10.52 0.64
N SER A 2 22.64 -9.24 0.28
CA SER A 2 21.32 -8.62 0.11
C SER A 2 20.67 -9.22 -1.14
N LEU A 3 19.61 -10.00 -0.96
CA LEU A 3 18.72 -10.40 -2.05
C LEU A 3 18.07 -9.11 -2.59
N ILE A 4 18.71 -8.50 -3.58
CA ILE A 4 18.08 -7.45 -4.39
C ILE A 4 16.88 -8.14 -5.04
N THR A 5 15.72 -7.89 -4.45
CA THR A 5 14.49 -8.55 -4.85
C THR A 5 14.04 -7.85 -6.13
N GLU A 6 14.23 -8.46 -7.30
CA GLU A 6 13.86 -7.83 -8.59
C GLU A 6 12.44 -7.22 -8.65
N LEU A 7 11.49 -7.78 -7.89
CA LEU A 7 10.11 -7.28 -7.80
C LEU A 7 9.95 -6.08 -6.84
N ILE A 8 10.88 -5.89 -5.90
CA ILE A 8 10.88 -4.76 -4.96
C ILE A 8 11.88 -3.72 -5.47
N LYS A 9 11.40 -2.49 -5.68
CA LYS A 9 12.18 -1.38 -6.23
C LYS A 9 12.26 -0.25 -5.21
N GLU A 10 13.41 0.42 -5.17
CA GLU A 10 13.44 1.78 -4.63
C GLU A 10 12.72 2.70 -5.62
N THR A 11 11.79 3.50 -5.11
CA THR A 11 11.01 4.45 -5.92
C THR A 11 11.25 5.88 -5.46
N PRO A 12 11.07 6.87 -6.34
CA PRO A 12 11.20 8.27 -5.97
C PRO A 12 10.29 8.66 -4.81
N ALA A 13 10.84 9.42 -3.88
CA ALA A 13 10.09 10.09 -2.82
C ALA A 13 9.92 11.58 -3.14
N HIS A 14 8.81 12.15 -2.71
CA HIS A 14 8.40 13.53 -2.99
C HIS A 14 7.91 14.19 -1.72
N ILE A 15 8.12 15.51 -1.59
CA ILE A 15 7.49 16.31 -0.53
C ILE A 15 6.28 17.00 -1.14
N GLU A 16 5.09 16.65 -0.67
CA GLU A 16 3.83 17.28 -1.06
C GLU A 16 3.39 18.25 0.05
N SER A 17 2.79 19.38 -0.34
CA SER A 17 2.33 20.38 0.63
C SER A 17 0.81 20.54 0.55
N PHE A 18 0.14 20.38 1.68
CA PHE A 18 -1.30 20.51 1.84
C PHE A 18 -1.59 21.55 2.93
N ASN A 19 -2.10 22.72 2.57
CA ASN A 19 -2.40 23.79 3.54
C ASN A 19 -1.23 24.08 4.51
N ASN A 20 -0.02 24.24 3.98
CA ASN A 20 1.25 24.43 4.71
C ASN A 20 1.76 23.22 5.52
N ILE A 21 1.06 22.08 5.49
CA ILE A 21 1.53 20.81 6.05
C ILE A 21 2.32 20.07 4.99
N LYS A 22 3.57 19.73 5.28
CA LYS A 22 4.41 18.91 4.40
C LYS A 22 4.18 17.43 4.68
N VAL A 23 4.04 16.62 3.63
CA VAL A 23 3.92 15.17 3.72
C VAL A 23 4.94 14.55 2.79
N LYS A 24 5.76 13.63 3.31
CA LYS A 24 6.66 12.83 2.48
C LYS A 24 5.88 11.68 1.86
N THR A 25 5.88 11.60 0.54
CA THR A 25 5.18 10.57 -0.22
C THR A 25 6.18 9.81 -1.08
N PHE A 26 5.78 8.65 -1.61
CA PHE A 26 6.59 7.87 -2.55
C PHE A 26 5.75 7.35 -3.69
N GLU A 27 6.37 7.15 -4.84
CA GLU A 27 5.72 6.57 -6.02
C GLU A 27 5.46 5.08 -5.82
N VAL A 28 4.24 4.66 -6.13
CA VAL A 28 3.82 3.26 -6.15
C VAL A 28 3.82 2.76 -7.61
N PRO A 29 4.56 1.69 -7.94
CA PRO A 29 4.51 1.06 -9.26
C PRO A 29 3.13 0.50 -9.57
N THR A 30 2.71 0.63 -10.83
CA THR A 30 1.36 0.32 -11.32
C THR A 30 0.96 -1.16 -11.20
N TYR A 31 1.87 -2.08 -11.51
CA TYR A 31 1.61 -3.52 -11.52
C TYR A 31 2.90 -4.30 -11.31
N LYS A 32 2.80 -5.54 -10.80
CA LYS A 32 3.87 -6.54 -10.62
C LYS A 32 5.00 -6.17 -9.64
N TYR A 33 5.45 -4.93 -9.66
CA TYR A 33 6.52 -4.41 -8.81
C TYR A 33 5.94 -3.76 -7.55
N PHE A 34 6.74 -3.77 -6.49
CA PHE A 34 6.45 -3.17 -5.20
C PHE A 34 7.52 -2.12 -4.91
N ALA A 35 7.15 -0.94 -4.46
CA ALA A 35 8.08 -0.02 -3.84
C ALA A 35 8.50 -0.58 -2.48
N ARG A 36 9.75 -0.36 -2.07
CA ARG A 36 10.25 -0.74 -0.74
C ARG A 36 9.33 -0.26 0.39
N ARG A 37 8.79 0.94 0.27
CA ARG A 37 7.89 1.55 1.27
C ARG A 37 6.48 0.95 1.29
N GLU A 38 6.07 0.19 0.26
CA GLU A 38 4.82 -0.59 0.32
C GLU A 38 4.91 -1.76 1.28
N ILE A 39 6.13 -2.24 1.57
CA ILE A 39 6.35 -3.37 2.48
C ILE A 39 5.85 -3.02 3.88
N THR A 40 6.07 -1.79 4.35
CA THR A 40 5.57 -1.32 5.65
C THR A 40 4.05 -1.31 5.70
N TYR A 41 3.37 -0.89 4.61
CA TYR A 41 1.91 -0.96 4.54
C TYR A 41 1.40 -2.40 4.65
N LEU A 42 2.01 -3.31 3.88
CA LEU A 42 1.64 -4.72 3.89
C LEU A 42 1.88 -5.37 5.25
N ALA A 43 3.04 -5.12 5.84
CA ALA A 43 3.45 -5.66 7.14
C ALA A 43 2.50 -5.23 8.25
N LEU A 44 2.24 -3.92 8.38
CA LEU A 44 1.34 -3.38 9.40
C LEU A 44 -0.10 -3.85 9.22
N THR A 45 -0.59 -3.90 7.98
CA THR A 45 -1.99 -4.31 7.73
C THR A 45 -2.22 -5.79 7.98
N LEU A 46 -1.21 -6.63 7.71
CA LEU A 46 -1.30 -8.08 7.87
C LEU A 46 -0.81 -8.57 9.23
N ASP A 47 -0.34 -7.66 10.09
CA ASP A 47 0.27 -7.93 11.39
C ASP A 47 1.40 -8.97 11.33
N ILE A 48 2.33 -8.79 10.37
CA ILE A 48 3.50 -9.66 10.19
C ILE A 48 4.75 -8.84 9.87
N ASN A 49 5.94 -9.45 10.04
CA ASN A 49 7.20 -8.75 9.84
C ASN A 49 7.45 -8.39 8.37
N GLU A 50 8.14 -7.27 8.13
CA GLU A 50 8.52 -6.86 6.77
C GLU A 50 9.36 -7.91 6.04
N ASN A 51 10.22 -8.65 6.75
CA ASN A 51 10.99 -9.75 6.16
C ASN A 51 10.10 -10.87 5.62
N ASP A 52 8.99 -11.17 6.30
CA ASP A 52 8.04 -12.19 5.85
C ASP A 52 7.28 -11.74 4.60
N ILE A 53 6.96 -10.44 4.50
CA ILE A 53 6.42 -9.84 3.27
C ILE A 53 7.41 -9.96 2.12
N VAL A 54 8.68 -9.61 2.35
CA VAL A 54 9.74 -9.71 1.33
C VAL A 54 9.90 -11.16 0.86
N ASN A 55 9.87 -12.12 1.77
CA ASN A 55 9.94 -13.54 1.45
C ASN A 55 8.73 -13.97 0.62
N LYS A 56 7.50 -13.62 1.03
CA LYS A 56 6.28 -13.90 0.27
C LYS A 56 6.37 -13.32 -1.15
N ILE A 57 6.77 -12.06 -1.33
CA ILE A 57 6.93 -11.46 -2.67
C ILE A 57 7.98 -12.21 -3.51
N ASN A 58 9.05 -12.70 -2.89
CA ASN A 58 10.06 -13.49 -3.59
C ASN A 58 9.54 -14.88 -4.01
N GLU A 59 8.68 -15.52 -3.21
CA GLU A 59 8.06 -16.80 -3.56
C GLU A 59 7.19 -16.70 -4.83
N THR A 60 6.62 -15.54 -5.13
CA THR A 60 5.91 -15.27 -6.40
C THR A 60 6.79 -15.52 -7.62
N LYS A 61 8.12 -15.33 -7.51
CA LYS A 61 9.06 -15.68 -8.61
C LYS A 61 9.17 -17.17 -8.85
N LEU A 62 8.96 -17.97 -7.82
CA LEU A 62 9.00 -19.44 -7.88
C LEU A 62 7.66 -20.03 -8.36
N GLY A 63 6.74 -19.18 -8.86
CA GLY A 63 5.41 -19.58 -9.32
C GLY A 63 4.40 -19.83 -8.20
N ARG A 64 4.76 -19.55 -6.94
CA ARG A 64 3.82 -19.66 -5.81
C ARG A 64 2.97 -18.40 -5.70
N LYS A 65 1.66 -18.56 -5.58
CA LYS A 65 0.76 -17.43 -5.34
C LYS A 65 0.76 -17.11 -3.84
N THR A 66 1.44 -16.04 -3.45
CA THR A 66 1.57 -15.61 -2.04
C THR A 66 1.06 -14.17 -1.87
N ILE A 67 1.70 -13.21 -2.54
CA ILE A 67 1.27 -11.81 -2.60
C ILE A 67 1.34 -11.35 -4.06
N GLU A 68 0.26 -10.77 -4.53
CA GLU A 68 0.11 -10.27 -5.89
C GLU A 68 -0.44 -8.84 -5.85
N LYS A 69 0.25 -7.90 -6.49
CA LYS A 69 -0.30 -6.56 -6.74
C LYS A 69 -1.16 -6.63 -7.99
N ILE A 70 -2.46 -6.39 -7.83
CA ILE A 70 -3.43 -6.43 -8.93
C ILE A 70 -3.37 -5.15 -9.75
N TYR A 71 -3.33 -3.99 -9.09
CA TYR A 71 -3.11 -2.70 -9.74
C TYR A 71 -2.78 -1.58 -8.74
N ALA A 72 -2.27 -0.47 -9.26
CA ALA A 72 -2.14 0.81 -8.60
C ALA A 72 -2.45 1.93 -9.60
N TYR A 73 -3.57 2.63 -9.43
CA TYR A 73 -4.02 3.66 -10.36
C TYR A 73 -4.40 4.95 -9.65
N ARG A 74 -4.08 6.08 -10.29
CA ARG A 74 -4.64 7.39 -9.93
C ARG A 74 -6.03 7.53 -10.54
N HIS A 75 -6.89 8.29 -9.88
CA HIS A 75 -8.28 8.53 -10.33
C HIS A 75 -8.41 9.72 -11.27
N ASP A 76 -7.41 10.59 -11.31
CA ASP A 76 -7.36 11.77 -12.18
C ASP A 76 -6.65 11.51 -13.52
N SER A 77 -6.36 10.24 -13.83
CA SER A 77 -5.61 9.84 -15.02
C SER A 77 -6.10 8.49 -15.54
N GLU A 78 -6.11 8.31 -16.86
CA GLU A 78 -6.43 7.01 -17.44
C GLU A 78 -5.42 5.93 -16.99
N PRO A 79 -5.84 4.67 -16.76
CA PRO A 79 -4.97 3.61 -16.24
C PRO A 79 -3.66 3.36 -17.00
N TRP A 80 -3.59 3.72 -18.29
CA TRP A 80 -2.42 3.55 -19.16
C TRP A 80 -1.49 4.78 -19.24
N THR A 81 -1.80 5.88 -18.56
CA THR A 81 -1.09 7.17 -18.72
C THR A 81 0.26 7.28 -18.01
N LEU A 82 0.80 6.17 -17.49
CA LEU A 82 2.07 6.10 -16.73
C LEU A 82 2.12 6.97 -15.46
N ALA A 83 1.05 7.69 -15.13
CA ALA A 83 0.96 8.52 -13.94
C ALA A 83 0.91 7.63 -12.69
N LYS A 84 2.04 7.54 -11.99
CA LYS A 84 2.14 6.66 -10.82
C LYS A 84 1.42 7.26 -9.62
N PRO A 85 0.60 6.48 -8.90
CA PRO A 85 0.03 6.90 -7.63
C PRO A 85 1.13 7.14 -6.59
N ARG A 86 0.79 7.95 -5.59
CA ARG A 86 1.69 8.26 -4.47
C ARG A 86 1.01 8.02 -3.15
N LEU A 87 1.70 7.34 -2.24
CA LEU A 87 1.25 7.10 -0.87
C LEU A 87 2.16 7.84 0.12
N PRO A 88 1.65 8.24 1.29
CA PRO A 88 2.49 8.79 2.34
C PRO A 88 3.46 7.72 2.87
N ASP A 89 4.70 8.11 3.11
CA ASP A 89 5.71 7.28 3.75
C ASP A 89 5.34 7.11 5.24
N LEU A 90 5.08 5.88 5.68
CA LEU A 90 4.61 5.63 7.05
C LEU A 90 5.70 5.81 8.11
N ILE A 91 6.98 5.79 7.72
CA ILE A 91 8.11 5.92 8.65
C ILE A 91 8.50 7.39 8.81
N GLU A 92 8.38 8.17 7.74
CA GLU A 92 8.89 9.54 7.68
C GLU A 92 7.82 10.60 7.98
N ASN A 93 6.58 10.18 8.26
CA ASN A 93 5.50 11.06 8.67
C ASN A 93 4.98 10.64 10.06
N ASN A 94 4.34 11.57 10.75
CA ASN A 94 3.53 11.26 11.92
C ASN A 94 2.21 10.63 11.46
N ILE A 95 1.98 9.38 11.85
CA ILE A 95 0.81 8.59 11.48
C ILE A 95 -0.04 8.34 12.72
N ASP A 96 -1.33 8.58 12.58
CA ASP A 96 -2.37 8.16 13.52
C ASP A 96 -3.42 7.37 12.74
N ALA A 97 -4.17 6.48 13.40
CA ALA A 97 -5.07 5.56 12.73
C ALA A 97 -6.32 5.24 13.56
N ASP A 98 -7.48 5.44 12.96
CA ASP A 98 -8.75 4.89 13.45
C ASP A 98 -8.95 3.51 12.80
N VAL A 99 -9.04 2.45 13.61
CA VAL A 99 -9.25 1.07 13.15
C VAL A 99 -10.62 0.57 13.58
N GLU A 100 -11.36 0.02 12.63
CA GLU A 100 -12.68 -0.57 12.83
C GLU A 100 -12.70 -1.99 12.24
N GLU A 101 -13.15 -2.96 13.03
CA GLU A 101 -13.38 -4.32 12.56
C GLU A 101 -14.88 -4.57 12.40
N ILE A 102 -15.29 -4.94 11.19
CA ILE A 102 -16.68 -5.22 10.83
C ILE A 102 -16.82 -6.74 10.70
N SER A 103 -17.02 -7.41 11.83
CA SER A 103 -17.00 -8.86 11.94
C SER A 103 -18.01 -9.56 11.02
N GLU A 104 -19.20 -9.00 10.83
CA GLU A 104 -20.24 -9.54 9.92
C GLU A 104 -19.77 -9.67 8.46
N ARG A 105 -18.72 -8.93 8.08
CA ARG A 105 -18.18 -8.89 6.71
C ARG A 105 -16.74 -9.40 6.60
N ASN A 106 -16.16 -9.91 7.70
CA ASN A 106 -14.73 -10.24 7.78
C ASN A 106 -13.83 -9.14 7.20
N LEU A 107 -14.16 -7.90 7.54
CA LEU A 107 -13.58 -6.69 6.96
C LEU A 107 -12.92 -5.87 8.06
N LEU A 108 -11.63 -5.59 7.90
CA LEU A 108 -10.93 -4.58 8.69
C LEU A 108 -10.84 -3.30 7.87
N LEU A 109 -11.20 -2.18 8.49
CA LEU A 109 -11.10 -0.85 7.92
C LEU A 109 -10.19 0.00 8.80
N ALA A 110 -9.20 0.65 8.19
CA ALA A 110 -8.35 1.62 8.89
C ALA A 110 -8.35 2.96 8.15
N SER A 111 -8.59 4.05 8.86
CA SER A 111 -8.47 5.41 8.35
C SER A 111 -7.21 6.05 8.90
N LEU A 112 -6.20 6.23 8.05
CA LEU A 112 -4.92 6.83 8.42
C LEU A 112 -4.99 8.36 8.35
N HIS A 113 -4.41 8.99 9.34
CA HIS A 113 -4.20 10.43 9.46
C HIS A 113 -2.70 10.70 9.35
N VAL A 114 -2.30 11.74 8.62
CA VAL A 114 -0.89 11.99 8.26
C VAL A 114 -0.53 13.44 8.55
N ASN A 115 0.43 13.68 9.45
CA ASN A 115 0.90 15.01 9.83
C ASN A 115 -0.25 15.99 10.15
N ASN A 116 -1.25 15.54 10.90
CA ASN A 116 -2.49 16.26 11.25
C ASN A 116 -3.53 16.40 10.13
N ILE A 117 -3.32 15.79 8.96
CA ILE A 117 -4.34 15.68 7.90
C ILE A 117 -5.18 14.44 8.18
N ARG A 118 -6.45 14.66 8.51
CA ARG A 118 -7.42 13.59 8.77
C ARG A 118 -7.79 12.85 7.48
N ASN A 119 -8.03 11.55 7.60
CA ASN A 119 -8.51 10.67 6.53
C ASN A 119 -7.68 10.79 5.25
N PHE A 120 -6.35 10.73 5.36
CA PHE A 120 -5.46 10.83 4.20
C PHE A 120 -5.51 9.55 3.35
N VAL A 121 -5.44 8.40 4.02
CA VAL A 121 -5.50 7.07 3.41
C VAL A 121 -6.58 6.26 4.12
N ARG A 122 -7.32 5.46 3.35
CA ARG A 122 -8.19 4.41 3.88
C ARG A 122 -7.67 3.05 3.43
N ILE A 123 -7.56 2.13 4.37
CA ILE A 123 -7.16 0.75 4.15
C ILE A 123 -8.38 -0.13 4.39
N LEU A 124 -8.61 -1.07 3.49
CA LEU A 124 -9.64 -2.09 3.60
C LEU A 124 -8.96 -3.45 3.43
N LEU A 125 -9.09 -4.33 4.42
CA LEU A 125 -8.63 -5.70 4.35
C LEU A 125 -9.85 -6.63 4.48
N GLU A 126 -10.25 -7.23 3.38
CA GLU A 126 -11.38 -8.16 3.32
C GLU A 126 -10.87 -9.60 3.24
N THR A 127 -11.38 -10.49 4.10
CA THR A 127 -11.01 -11.91 4.06
C THR A 127 -11.97 -12.69 3.15
N LYS A 128 -11.43 -13.31 2.10
CA LYS A 128 -12.14 -14.23 1.20
C LYS A 128 -11.72 -15.68 1.49
N PRO A 129 -12.41 -16.70 0.95
CA PRO A 129 -12.07 -18.10 1.20
C PRO A 129 -10.64 -18.51 0.83
N GLU A 130 -10.07 -17.94 -0.24
CA GLU A 130 -8.75 -18.36 -0.78
C GLU A 130 -7.64 -17.30 -0.58
N TYR A 131 -8.01 -16.06 -0.30
CA TYR A 131 -7.08 -14.94 -0.17
C TYR A 131 -7.69 -13.83 0.68
N ARG A 132 -6.84 -12.93 1.17
CA ARG A 132 -7.24 -11.63 1.70
C ARG A 132 -7.06 -10.56 0.63
N GLU A 133 -8.08 -9.74 0.39
CA GLU A 133 -7.99 -8.58 -0.49
C GLU A 133 -7.62 -7.35 0.33
N LEU A 134 -6.46 -6.76 0.03
CA LEU A 134 -6.04 -5.49 0.59
C LEU A 134 -6.27 -4.39 -0.45
N THR A 135 -7.09 -3.40 -0.11
CA THR A 135 -7.29 -2.19 -0.90
C THR A 135 -6.83 -0.97 -0.10
N ILE A 136 -5.89 -0.21 -0.65
CA ILE A 136 -5.40 1.06 -0.10
C ILE A 136 -5.92 2.19 -0.98
N VAL A 137 -6.63 3.15 -0.39
CA VAL A 137 -7.23 4.29 -1.09
C VAL A 137 -6.65 5.57 -0.51
N ARG A 138 -5.96 6.36 -1.33
CA ARG A 138 -5.63 7.75 -0.98
C ARG A 138 -6.84 8.63 -1.26
N LEU A 139 -7.29 9.37 -0.26
CA LEU A 139 -8.49 10.21 -0.34
C LEU A 139 -8.19 11.68 -0.68
N ILE A 140 -6.92 12.08 -0.57
CA ILE A 140 -6.44 13.43 -0.89
C ILE A 140 -5.88 13.47 -2.31
N GLU A 141 -6.13 14.56 -3.03
CA GLU A 141 -5.66 14.66 -4.42
C GLU A 141 -4.11 14.61 -4.55
N PRO A 142 -3.58 13.98 -5.62
CA PRO A 142 -4.31 13.15 -6.57
C PRO A 142 -4.77 11.84 -5.93
N LYS A 143 -6.08 11.55 -5.98
CA LYS A 143 -6.65 10.33 -5.40
C LYS A 143 -6.16 9.10 -6.14
N CYS A 144 -6.02 8.00 -5.41
CA CYS A 144 -5.58 6.74 -6.01
C CYS A 144 -6.09 5.51 -5.27
N THR A 145 -6.05 4.38 -5.95
CA THR A 145 -6.36 3.06 -5.38
C THR A 145 -5.26 2.07 -5.75
N ILE A 146 -4.82 1.33 -4.74
CA ILE A 146 -3.86 0.24 -4.87
C ILE A 146 -4.50 -1.03 -4.31
N ARG A 147 -4.40 -2.14 -5.04
CA ARG A 147 -5.01 -3.41 -4.66
C ARG A 147 -4.02 -4.56 -4.70
N TYR A 148 -4.10 -5.42 -3.68
CA TYR A 148 -3.32 -6.63 -3.55
C TYR A 148 -4.21 -7.82 -3.19
N TRP A 149 -3.82 -8.99 -3.67
CA TRP A 149 -4.30 -10.27 -3.16
C TRP A 149 -3.20 -10.97 -2.36
N ILE A 150 -3.55 -11.42 -1.17
CA ILE A 150 -2.68 -12.13 -0.24
C ILE A 150 -3.26 -13.52 -0.04
N TYR A 151 -2.71 -14.49 -0.75
CA TYR A 151 -3.19 -15.87 -0.72
C TYR A 151 -2.90 -16.51 0.63
N ILE A 152 -3.88 -17.27 1.14
CA ILE A 152 -3.86 -17.94 2.45
C ILE A 152 -3.06 -19.24 2.37
#